data_AF-A0A8T0LRH8-F1
#
_entry.id   AF-A0A8T0LRH8-F1
#
_cell.length_a   1.000
_cell.length_b   1.000
_cell.length_c   1.000
_cell.angle_alpha   90.00
_cell.angle_beta   90.00
_cell.angle_gamma   90.00
#
_symmetry.space_group_name_H-M   'P 1'
#
loop_
_entity.id
_entity.type
_entity.pdbx_description
1 polymer ?
#
loop_
_entity_poly.entity_id
_entity_poly.type
_entity_poly.pdbx_seq_one_letter_code
_entity_poly.pdbx_strand_id
1 'polypeptide(L)'
;MKYYPLGYNFHSERFAPNNRLLFLVMTDISSWDSSSVVARAKALIHASNYEKVNEARQEVDDTLARWVAAVGALSDPMSAARGSTAVVALWRQYAALEMELRQFKQATKVFERAVSCPVAGTSTALWLQYTDFCVQRKKYSNARKIFDKQEVVIPGVIEPAKATVAEPTSYFSHIPETLPFIPTCPHLVFDSVGDGEAQKQIDNELLERLSDVLGDSAVFAGVRDLRDNQRTRDREMLYRWQDLVSMQMKEGSELFARHVALEMQHGFSDPRGLIAVKTQHLEQRREFSSRCQMSQQQFIEICAMDRANALKAQQISLENMKIPEMTVTTESEAISLQVH
;
A
#
# COMPACT_ATOMS: atom_id res chain seq x y z
N MET A 1 -62.23 -30.50 -17.26
CA MET A 1 -61.41 -30.59 -16.02
C MET A 1 -61.59 -29.30 -15.24
N LYS A 2 -61.70 -29.43 -13.91
CA LYS A 2 -62.28 -28.44 -12.99
C LYS A 2 -61.43 -27.17 -12.82
N TYR A 3 -62.17 -26.11 -12.52
CA TYR A 3 -61.82 -24.73 -12.23
C TYR A 3 -61.41 -24.45 -10.76
N TYR A 4 -60.93 -23.20 -10.54
CA TYR A 4 -61.22 -22.22 -9.45
C TYR A 4 -60.13 -21.96 -8.35
N PRO A 5 -60.08 -20.74 -7.75
CA PRO A 5 -58.92 -19.81 -7.67
C PRO A 5 -58.83 -19.05 -6.32
N LEU A 6 -58.37 -17.78 -6.33
CA LEU A 6 -58.46 -16.71 -5.28
C LEU A 6 -57.56 -16.96 -4.06
N GLY A 7 -56.74 -16.02 -3.58
CA GLY A 7 -57.07 -14.66 -3.15
C GLY A 7 -57.05 -14.61 -1.62
N TYR A 8 -56.59 -13.49 -1.03
CA TYR A 8 -56.61 -13.15 0.41
C TYR A 8 -55.54 -13.86 1.30
N ASN A 9 -54.93 -13.27 2.33
CA ASN A 9 -55.30 -12.11 3.14
C ASN A 9 -54.06 -11.47 3.78
N PHE A 10 -54.02 -10.13 3.76
CA PHE A 10 -53.37 -9.33 4.80
C PHE A 10 -54.07 -9.67 6.12
N HIS A 11 -53.38 -10.31 7.06
CA HIS A 11 -53.80 -10.29 8.46
C HIS A 11 -52.71 -9.65 9.31
N SER A 12 -53.00 -8.40 9.66
CA SER A 12 -52.53 -7.78 10.88
C SER A 12 -52.96 -8.65 12.07
N GLU A 13 -52.04 -9.40 12.66
CA GLU A 13 -52.19 -9.81 14.05
C GLU A 13 -51.35 -8.88 14.91
N ARG A 14 -52.06 -7.93 15.51
CA ARG A 14 -51.59 -7.17 16.66
C ARG A 14 -51.34 -8.17 17.79
N PHE A 15 -50.07 -8.49 18.05
CA PHE A 15 -49.64 -8.91 19.38
C PHE A 15 -48.95 -7.73 20.08
N ALA A 16 -49.31 -7.62 21.34
CA ALA A 16 -49.24 -6.45 22.22
C ALA A 16 -47.80 -5.96 22.54
N PRO A 17 -47.66 -4.77 23.14
CA PRO A 17 -46.42 -4.02 23.20
C PRO A 17 -45.56 -4.50 24.38
N ASN A 18 -44.80 -5.58 24.22
CA ASN A 18 -43.88 -6.04 25.26
C ASN A 18 -42.51 -6.54 24.75
N ASN A 19 -42.13 -6.18 23.52
CA ASN A 19 -40.82 -6.56 22.96
C ASN A 19 -39.78 -5.42 22.91
N ARG A 20 -40.03 -4.26 23.53
CA ARG A 20 -38.97 -3.25 23.69
C ARG A 20 -37.82 -3.74 24.56
N LEU A 21 -38.06 -4.70 25.46
CA LEU A 21 -37.01 -5.31 26.27
C LEU A 21 -36.20 -6.37 25.52
N LEU A 22 -36.78 -7.11 24.57
CA LEU A 22 -36.01 -8.04 23.72
C LEU A 22 -35.23 -7.31 22.61
N PHE A 23 -35.71 -6.15 22.16
CA PHE A 23 -34.94 -5.31 21.23
C PHE A 23 -33.73 -4.65 21.91
N LEU A 24 -33.82 -4.38 23.23
CA LEU A 24 -32.71 -3.80 24.00
C LEU A 24 -31.56 -4.80 24.26
N VAL A 25 -31.81 -6.11 24.20
CA VAL A 25 -30.77 -7.13 24.45
C VAL A 25 -29.96 -7.45 23.18
N MET A 26 -30.46 -7.12 21.98
CA MET A 26 -29.80 -7.49 20.71
C MET A 26 -28.86 -6.42 20.14
N THR A 27 -28.72 -5.25 20.76
CA THR A 27 -27.89 -4.15 20.22
C THR A 27 -27.01 -3.49 21.27
N ASP A 28 -26.54 -4.22 22.28
CA ASP A 28 -25.47 -3.69 23.12
C ASP A 28 -24.12 -3.87 22.42
N ILE A 29 -23.83 -2.95 21.49
CA ILE A 29 -22.56 -2.88 20.75
C ILE A 29 -21.38 -2.73 21.73
N SER A 30 -21.62 -2.28 22.97
CA SER A 30 -20.58 -2.19 23.98
C SER A 30 -20.08 -3.56 24.45
N SER A 31 -20.89 -4.61 24.30
CA SER A 31 -20.53 -6.00 24.63
C SER A 31 -19.74 -6.70 23.52
N TRP A 32 -19.59 -6.07 22.34
CA TRP A 32 -18.92 -6.69 21.20
C TRP A 32 -17.41 -6.64 21.37
N ASP A 33 -16.84 -7.74 21.86
CA ASP A 33 -15.40 -7.92 21.94
C ASP A 33 -14.92 -9.00 20.98
N SER A 34 -14.26 -8.55 19.90
CA SER A 34 -13.63 -9.43 18.90
C SER A 34 -12.58 -10.38 19.50
N SER A 35 -11.86 -9.94 20.54
CA SER A 35 -10.79 -10.72 21.16
C SER A 35 -11.36 -11.92 21.91
N SER A 36 -12.42 -11.72 22.70
CA SER A 36 -13.10 -12.81 23.39
C SER A 36 -13.62 -13.90 22.45
N VAL A 37 -14.15 -13.52 21.28
CA VAL A 37 -14.71 -14.46 20.30
C VAL A 37 -13.60 -15.34 19.71
N VAL A 38 -12.48 -14.73 19.30
CA VAL A 38 -11.34 -15.46 18.74
C VAL A 38 -10.64 -16.29 19.82
N ALA A 39 -10.55 -15.79 21.06
CA ALA A 39 -9.98 -16.53 22.18
C ALA A 39 -10.80 -17.78 22.52
N ARG A 40 -12.14 -17.70 22.51
CA ARG A 40 -13.01 -18.89 22.68
C ARG A 40 -12.79 -19.92 21.57
N ALA A 41 -12.78 -19.47 20.31
CA ALA A 41 -12.52 -20.35 19.18
C ALA A 41 -11.15 -21.03 19.27
N LYS A 42 -10.10 -20.27 19.63
CA LYS A 42 -8.75 -20.79 19.85
C LYS A 42 -8.71 -21.80 20.99
N ALA A 43 -9.35 -21.51 22.12
CA ALA A 43 -9.43 -22.42 23.26
C ALA A 43 -10.13 -23.74 22.88
N LEU A 44 -11.24 -23.67 22.14
CA LEU A 44 -11.97 -24.85 21.64
C LEU A 44 -11.09 -25.71 20.72
N ILE A 45 -10.32 -25.09 19.83
CA ILE A 45 -9.39 -25.79 18.93
C ILE A 45 -8.32 -26.54 19.71
N HIS A 46 -7.70 -25.89 20.70
CA HIS A 46 -6.66 -26.52 21.51
C HIS A 46 -7.21 -27.60 22.44
N ALA A 47 -8.35 -27.35 23.10
CA ALA A 47 -8.97 -28.30 24.02
C ALA A 47 -9.49 -29.57 23.32
N SER A 48 -9.91 -29.45 22.06
CA SER A 48 -10.40 -30.57 21.24
C SER A 48 -9.30 -31.30 20.48
N ASN A 49 -8.02 -31.00 20.75
CA ASN A 49 -6.89 -31.55 19.99
C ASN A 49 -7.09 -31.43 18.46
N TYR A 50 -7.58 -30.28 18.00
CA TYR A 50 -7.86 -29.97 16.58
C TYR A 50 -9.00 -30.74 15.91
N GLU A 51 -9.80 -31.54 16.62
CA GLU A 51 -10.96 -32.23 16.03
C GLU A 51 -12.13 -31.28 15.73
N LYS A 52 -12.36 -30.29 16.60
CA LYS A 52 -13.50 -29.36 16.49
C LYS A 52 -13.17 -28.04 15.78
N VAL A 53 -12.16 -28.04 14.91
CA VAL A 53 -11.73 -26.82 14.20
C VAL A 53 -12.84 -26.24 13.32
N ASN A 54 -13.65 -27.09 12.68
CA ASN A 54 -14.75 -26.62 11.83
C ASN A 54 -15.90 -26.04 12.66
N GLU A 55 -16.20 -26.61 13.83
CA GLU A 55 -17.19 -26.05 14.77
C GLU A 55 -16.73 -24.68 15.29
N ALA A 56 -15.44 -24.54 15.64
CA ALA A 56 -14.88 -23.26 16.08
C ALA A 56 -14.93 -22.18 14.99
N ARG A 57 -14.66 -22.54 13.73
CA ARG A 57 -14.80 -21.64 12.58
C ARG A 57 -16.24 -21.23 12.35
N GLN A 58 -17.17 -22.17 12.47
CA GLN A 58 -18.59 -21.92 12.34
C GLN A 58 -19.10 -20.95 13.42
N GLU A 59 -18.66 -21.08 14.67
CA GLU A 59 -19.01 -20.13 15.74
C GLU A 59 -18.56 -18.70 15.43
N VAL A 60 -17.33 -18.54 14.91
CA VAL A 60 -16.80 -17.23 14.50
C VAL A 60 -17.58 -16.68 13.31
N ASP A 61 -17.88 -17.51 12.32
CA ASP A 61 -18.66 -17.14 11.13
C ASP A 61 -20.10 -16.73 11.49
N ASP A 62 -20.77 -17.46 12.38
CA ASP A 62 -22.12 -17.16 12.88
C ASP A 62 -22.12 -15.85 13.69
N THR A 63 -21.06 -15.58 14.44
CA THR A 63 -20.89 -14.33 15.19
C THR A 63 -20.66 -13.15 14.25
N LEU A 64 -19.81 -13.31 13.24
CA LEU A 64 -19.58 -12.32 12.18
C LEU A 64 -20.88 -12.00 11.43
N ALA A 65 -21.66 -13.02 11.06
CA ALA A 65 -22.93 -12.82 10.36
C ALA A 65 -23.93 -12.02 11.20
N ARG A 66 -24.03 -12.31 12.51
CA ARG A 66 -24.86 -11.55 13.44
C ARG A 66 -24.42 -10.10 13.58
N TRP A 67 -23.12 -9.85 13.72
CA TRP A 67 -22.59 -8.49 13.89
C TRP A 67 -22.75 -7.66 12.61
N VAL A 68 -22.49 -8.23 11.44
CA VAL A 68 -22.70 -7.56 10.15
C VAL A 68 -24.17 -7.21 9.93
N ALA A 69 -25.09 -8.14 10.23
CA ALA A 69 -26.53 -7.90 10.12
C ALA A 69 -27.00 -6.80 11.10
N ALA A 70 -26.49 -6.81 12.33
CA ALA A 70 -26.79 -5.78 13.32
C ALA A 70 -26.25 -4.40 12.90
N VAL A 71 -25.04 -4.31 12.32
CA VAL A 71 -24.52 -3.05 11.76
C VAL A 71 -25.38 -2.52 10.62
N GLY A 72 -25.85 -3.39 9.74
CA GLY A 72 -26.76 -3.00 8.65
C GLY A 72 -28.15 -2.54 9.12
N ALA A 73 -28.57 -2.92 10.32
CA ALA A 73 -29.85 -2.53 10.92
C ALA A 73 -29.77 -1.25 11.77
N LEU A 74 -28.57 -0.74 12.06
CA LEU A 74 -28.37 0.49 12.85
C LEU A 74 -28.56 1.72 11.96
N SER A 75 -29.40 2.66 12.40
CA SER A 75 -29.55 3.97 11.75
C SER A 75 -28.68 5.07 12.37
N ASP A 76 -28.15 4.87 13.58
CA ASP A 76 -27.30 5.85 14.27
C ASP A 76 -25.84 5.77 13.76
N PRO A 77 -25.27 6.87 13.22
CA PRO A 77 -23.91 6.87 12.66
C PRO A 77 -22.81 6.48 13.66
N MET A 78 -22.93 6.89 14.93
CA MET A 78 -21.87 6.63 15.93
C MET A 78 -21.83 5.16 16.34
N SER A 79 -23.01 4.58 16.57
CA SER A 79 -23.18 3.15 16.85
C SER A 79 -22.78 2.27 15.65
N ALA A 80 -23.13 2.70 14.42
CA ALA A 80 -22.74 2.01 13.20
C ALA A 80 -21.22 2.03 12.98
N ALA A 81 -20.55 3.16 13.25
CA ALA A 81 -19.10 3.26 13.18
C ALA A 81 -18.41 2.32 14.17
N ARG A 82 -18.85 2.32 15.43
CA ARG A 82 -18.32 1.43 16.48
C ARG A 82 -18.51 -0.04 16.14
N GLY A 83 -19.71 -0.42 15.69
CA GLY A 83 -20.01 -1.78 15.25
C GLY A 83 -19.17 -2.20 14.04
N SER A 84 -18.98 -1.30 13.08
CA SER A 84 -18.10 -1.53 11.92
C SER A 84 -16.65 -1.77 12.34
N THR A 85 -16.13 -0.99 13.29
CA THR A 85 -14.78 -1.20 13.84
C THR A 85 -14.64 -2.57 14.51
N ALA A 86 -15.64 -3.01 15.29
CA ALA A 86 -15.63 -4.31 15.94
C ALA A 86 -15.68 -5.47 14.92
N VAL A 87 -16.49 -5.34 13.86
CA VAL A 87 -16.56 -6.31 12.76
C VAL A 87 -15.21 -6.41 12.03
N VAL A 88 -14.59 -5.27 11.70
CA VAL A 88 -13.26 -5.24 11.08
C VAL A 88 -12.22 -5.90 11.97
N ALA A 89 -12.22 -5.60 13.28
CA ALA A 89 -11.30 -6.20 14.24
C ALA A 89 -11.47 -7.72 14.31
N LEU A 90 -12.70 -8.23 14.29
CA LEU A 90 -13.00 -9.66 14.30
C LEU A 90 -12.49 -10.36 13.03
N TRP A 91 -12.70 -9.78 11.84
CA TRP A 91 -12.14 -10.31 10.59
C TRP A 91 -10.60 -10.38 10.61
N ARG A 92 -9.95 -9.33 11.10
CA ARG A 92 -8.50 -9.24 11.21
C ARG A 92 -7.92 -10.29 12.17
N GLN A 93 -8.55 -10.48 13.32
CA GLN A 93 -8.13 -11.47 14.30
C GLN A 93 -8.44 -12.90 13.87
N TYR A 94 -9.57 -13.13 13.17
CA TYR A 94 -9.89 -14.44 12.60
C TYR A 94 -8.87 -14.85 11.54
N ALA A 95 -8.49 -13.92 10.65
CA ALA A 95 -7.42 -14.18 9.69
C ALA A 95 -6.06 -14.44 10.37
N ALA A 96 -5.75 -13.72 11.46
CA ALA A 96 -4.56 -13.95 12.27
C ALA A 96 -4.55 -15.35 12.91
N LEU A 97 -5.67 -15.80 13.47
CA LEU A 97 -5.81 -17.15 14.03
C LEU A 97 -5.54 -18.23 12.98
N GLU A 98 -6.09 -18.09 11.76
CA GLU A 98 -5.85 -19.05 10.67
C GLU A 98 -4.37 -19.06 10.21
N MET A 99 -3.69 -17.92 10.28
CA MET A 99 -2.25 -17.84 10.03
C MET A 99 -1.44 -18.54 11.13
N GLU A 100 -1.79 -18.37 12.40
CA GLU A 100 -1.17 -19.07 13.54
C GLU A 100 -1.32 -20.59 13.41
N LEU A 101 -2.49 -21.07 12.99
CA LEU A 101 -2.76 -22.48 12.73
C LEU A 101 -2.07 -23.02 11.45
N ARG A 102 -1.29 -22.18 10.76
CA ARG A 102 -0.63 -22.47 9.47
C ARG A 102 -1.61 -22.88 8.36
N GLN A 103 -2.89 -22.53 8.50
CA GLN A 103 -3.94 -22.82 7.52
C GLN A 103 -4.03 -21.73 6.47
N PHE A 104 -2.94 -21.52 5.73
CA PHE A 104 -2.81 -20.37 4.83
C PHE A 104 -3.82 -20.33 3.67
N LYS A 105 -4.32 -21.48 3.22
CA LYS A 105 -5.40 -21.54 2.22
C LYS A 105 -6.69 -20.98 2.80
N GLN A 106 -6.96 -21.27 4.07
CA GLN A 106 -8.16 -20.81 4.74
C GLN A 106 -8.07 -19.34 5.14
N ALA A 107 -6.90 -18.88 5.61
CA ALA A 107 -6.63 -17.45 5.82
C ALA A 107 -6.92 -16.61 4.55
N THR A 108 -6.54 -17.13 3.37
CA THR A 108 -6.86 -16.46 2.09
C THR A 108 -8.36 -16.36 1.85
N LYS A 109 -9.13 -17.42 2.12
CA LYS A 109 -10.60 -17.38 1.98
C LYS A 109 -11.24 -16.39 2.96
N VAL A 110 -10.73 -16.30 4.19
CA VAL A 110 -11.20 -15.34 5.19
C VAL A 110 -10.94 -13.91 4.72
N PHE A 111 -9.75 -13.60 4.20
CA PHE A 111 -9.45 -12.27 3.66
C PHE A 111 -10.30 -11.89 2.44
N GLU A 112 -10.49 -12.80 1.47
CA GLU A 112 -11.35 -12.53 0.30
C GLU A 112 -12.82 -12.30 0.71
N ARG A 113 -13.32 -13.03 1.71
CA ARG A 113 -14.66 -12.80 2.30
C ARG A 113 -14.75 -11.47 3.03
N ALA A 114 -13.72 -11.10 3.80
CA ALA A 114 -13.67 -9.86 4.56
C ALA A 114 -13.67 -8.63 3.63
N VAL A 115 -12.92 -8.69 2.53
CA VAL A 115 -12.87 -7.66 1.49
C VAL A 115 -14.21 -7.55 0.72
N SER A 116 -14.87 -8.68 0.48
CA SER A 116 -16.18 -8.69 -0.20
C SER A 116 -17.34 -8.25 0.71
N CYS A 117 -17.10 -8.05 2.01
CA CYS A 117 -18.11 -7.61 2.97
C CYS A 117 -18.34 -6.10 2.85
N PRO A 118 -19.58 -5.62 2.71
CA PRO A 118 -19.87 -4.19 2.54
C PRO A 118 -19.46 -3.32 3.74
N VAL A 119 -19.39 -3.91 4.94
CA VAL A 119 -19.01 -3.20 6.18
C VAL A 119 -17.50 -3.13 6.36
N ALA A 120 -16.77 -4.21 6.04
CA ALA A 120 -15.34 -4.32 6.31
C ALA A 120 -14.45 -4.00 5.11
N GLY A 121 -15.00 -4.04 3.89
CA GLY A 121 -14.27 -3.86 2.63
C GLY A 121 -13.69 -2.46 2.42
N THR A 122 -14.19 -1.44 3.11
CA THR A 122 -13.64 -0.06 3.04
C THR A 122 -12.48 0.17 4.02
N SER A 123 -12.18 -0.78 4.91
CA SER A 123 -11.16 -0.57 5.95
C SER A 123 -9.74 -0.78 5.44
N THR A 124 -8.96 0.31 5.34
CA THR A 124 -7.54 0.28 4.98
C THR A 124 -6.70 -0.69 5.83
N ALA A 125 -7.01 -0.80 7.13
CA ALA A 125 -6.26 -1.67 8.03
C ALA A 125 -6.39 -3.16 7.69
N LEU A 126 -7.55 -3.59 7.16
CA LEU A 126 -7.77 -4.95 6.69
C LEU A 126 -6.95 -5.23 5.42
N TRP A 127 -6.96 -4.30 4.46
CA TRP A 127 -6.21 -4.41 3.21
C TRP A 127 -4.70 -4.48 3.45
N LEU A 128 -4.16 -3.63 4.34
CA LEU A 128 -2.74 -3.66 4.71
C LEU A 128 -2.32 -5.00 5.32
N GLN A 129 -3.16 -5.59 6.16
CA GLN A 129 -2.88 -6.91 6.74
C GLN A 129 -2.94 -8.01 5.67
N TYR A 130 -3.83 -7.90 4.69
CA TYR A 130 -3.93 -8.88 3.60
C TYR A 130 -2.74 -8.79 2.62
N THR A 131 -2.28 -7.58 2.31
CA THR A 131 -1.10 -7.37 1.46
C THR A 131 0.16 -7.87 2.15
N ASP A 132 0.35 -7.57 3.44
CA ASP A 132 1.48 -8.08 4.24
C ASP A 132 1.50 -9.62 4.27
N PHE A 133 0.35 -10.26 4.47
CA PHE A 133 0.21 -11.72 4.37
C PHE A 133 0.66 -12.27 3.01
N CYS A 134 0.34 -11.57 1.91
CA CYS A 134 0.75 -11.99 0.56
C CYS A 134 2.26 -11.77 0.31
N VAL A 135 2.83 -10.69 0.84
CA VAL A 135 4.26 -10.37 0.76
C VAL A 135 5.10 -11.39 1.54
N GLN A 136 4.71 -11.71 2.78
CA GLN A 136 5.39 -12.73 3.60
C GLN A 136 5.45 -14.11 2.91
N ARG A 137 4.46 -14.41 2.05
CA ARG A 137 4.39 -15.65 1.27
C ARG A 137 5.05 -15.56 -0.10
N LYS A 138 5.77 -14.47 -0.40
CA LYS A 138 6.42 -14.20 -1.69
C LYS A 138 5.45 -14.23 -2.89
N LYS A 139 4.17 -13.88 -2.67
CA LYS A 139 3.12 -13.82 -3.71
C LYS A 139 2.90 -12.38 -4.19
N TYR A 140 3.94 -11.76 -4.73
CA TYR A 140 3.94 -10.34 -5.12
C TYR A 140 2.89 -10.00 -6.20
N SER A 141 2.63 -10.90 -7.15
CA SER A 141 1.59 -10.70 -8.17
C SER A 141 0.19 -10.59 -7.55
N ASN A 142 -0.09 -11.36 -6.51
CA ASN A 142 -1.36 -11.27 -5.80
C ASN A 142 -1.43 -10.02 -4.95
N ALA A 143 -0.34 -9.63 -4.28
CA ALA A 143 -0.28 -8.39 -3.51
C ALA A 143 -0.62 -7.16 -4.39
N ARG A 144 -0.09 -7.09 -5.62
CA ARG A 144 -0.41 -6.03 -6.58
C ARG A 144 -1.90 -6.00 -6.96
N LYS A 145 -2.48 -7.16 -7.29
CA LYS A 145 -3.92 -7.28 -7.58
C LYS A 145 -4.79 -6.84 -6.40
N ILE A 146 -4.34 -7.05 -5.17
CA ILE A 146 -5.04 -6.62 -3.95
C ILE A 146 -5.00 -5.10 -3.83
N PHE A 147 -3.85 -4.45 -4.11
CA PHE A 147 -3.75 -2.98 -4.15
C PHE A 147 -4.64 -2.38 -5.24
N ASP A 148 -4.61 -2.92 -6.46
CA ASP A 148 -5.46 -2.44 -7.55
C ASP A 148 -6.96 -2.58 -7.21
N LYS A 149 -7.34 -3.66 -6.50
CA LYS A 149 -8.71 -3.85 -6.00
C LYS A 149 -9.08 -2.85 -4.90
N GLN A 150 -8.14 -2.50 -4.00
CA GLN A 150 -8.39 -1.55 -2.92
C GLN A 150 -8.73 -0.17 -3.46
N GLU A 151 -8.01 0.31 -4.48
CA GLU A 151 -8.27 1.59 -5.14
C GLU A 151 -9.69 1.65 -5.73
N VAL A 152 -10.20 0.53 -6.26
CA VAL A 152 -11.56 0.44 -6.81
C VAL A 152 -12.64 0.41 -5.72
N VAL A 153 -12.35 -0.18 -4.56
CA VAL A 153 -13.32 -0.36 -3.47
C VAL A 153 -13.49 0.89 -2.61
N ILE A 154 -12.55 1.84 -2.63
CA ILE A 154 -12.69 3.16 -1.99
C ILE A 154 -13.40 4.07 -3.00
N PRO A 155 -14.73 4.27 -2.96
CA PRO A 155 -15.41 5.17 -3.88
C PRO A 155 -15.09 6.58 -3.40
N GLY A 156 -14.12 7.24 -4.05
CA GLY A 156 -13.74 8.62 -3.72
C GLY A 156 -12.28 8.85 -3.38
N VAL A 157 -11.34 8.19 -4.05
CA VAL A 157 -10.08 8.90 -4.36
C VAL A 157 -10.47 10.02 -5.34
N ILE A 158 -10.61 11.21 -4.77
CA ILE A 158 -10.94 12.46 -5.42
C ILE A 158 -9.90 12.73 -6.52
N GLU A 159 -10.29 12.53 -7.78
CA GLU A 159 -9.95 13.53 -8.80
C GLU A 159 -10.57 14.86 -8.33
N PRO A 160 -9.85 16.01 -8.47
CA PRO A 160 -10.20 17.27 -7.83
C PRO A 160 -11.56 17.78 -8.28
N ALA A 161 -12.60 17.40 -7.54
CA ALA A 161 -13.95 17.85 -7.76
C ALA A 161 -14.14 19.26 -7.19
N LYS A 162 -14.35 20.18 -8.13
CA LYS A 162 -15.01 21.48 -8.00
C LYS A 162 -15.88 21.67 -6.74
N ALA A 163 -15.65 22.82 -6.13
CA ALA A 163 -16.33 23.45 -5.01
C ALA A 163 -17.82 23.08 -4.79
N THR A 164 -18.13 22.75 -3.54
CA THR A 164 -19.36 23.23 -2.90
C THR A 164 -18.96 23.99 -1.64
N VAL A 165 -19.45 25.23 -1.57
CA VAL A 165 -19.23 26.17 -0.48
C VAL A 165 -19.95 25.63 0.76
N ALA A 166 -19.20 25.05 1.68
CA ALA A 166 -19.62 24.81 3.05
C ALA A 166 -18.78 25.73 3.95
N GLU A 167 -19.41 26.29 4.97
CA GLU A 167 -18.86 27.28 5.90
C GLU A 167 -17.42 26.99 6.35
N PRO A 168 -16.60 28.01 6.65
CA PRO A 168 -15.18 27.82 6.96
C PRO A 168 -15.05 27.00 8.24
N THR A 169 -14.96 25.68 8.10
CA THR A 169 -14.56 24.80 9.19
C THR A 169 -13.16 25.24 9.60
N SER A 170 -13.04 25.84 10.77
CA SER A 170 -11.76 26.23 11.35
C SER A 170 -10.97 24.95 11.66
N TYR A 171 -10.10 24.55 10.74
CA TYR A 171 -9.29 23.33 10.89
C TYR A 171 -8.25 23.43 12.01
N PHE A 172 -8.00 24.63 12.54
CA PHE A 172 -7.10 24.87 13.67
C PHE A 172 -7.73 25.88 14.62
N SER A 173 -7.93 25.48 15.89
CA SER A 173 -8.27 26.39 16.98
C SER A 173 -7.01 27.01 17.62
N HIS A 174 -5.86 26.33 17.52
CA HIS A 174 -4.54 26.82 17.91
C HIS A 174 -3.47 26.26 16.97
N ILE A 175 -2.42 27.04 16.74
CA ILE A 175 -1.23 26.61 15.98
C ILE A 175 -0.53 25.51 16.79
N PRO A 176 -0.18 24.35 16.20
CA PRO A 176 0.56 23.32 16.90
C PRO A 176 1.95 23.83 17.32
N GLU A 177 2.19 23.99 18.62
CA GLU A 177 3.44 24.51 19.21
C GLU A 177 4.66 23.57 19.02
N THR A 178 4.51 22.45 18.31
CA THR A 178 5.57 21.46 18.11
C THR A 178 5.61 21.00 16.65
N LEU A 179 5.83 21.96 15.75
CA LEU A 179 6.30 21.63 14.42
C LEU A 179 7.81 21.36 14.44
N PRO A 180 8.33 20.42 13.63
CA PRO A 180 9.74 20.12 13.58
C PRO A 180 10.53 21.35 13.10
N PHE A 181 11.35 21.93 13.98
CA PHE A 181 12.31 22.97 13.61
C PHE A 181 13.40 22.34 12.74
N ILE A 182 13.52 22.75 11.48
CA ILE A 182 14.59 22.33 10.56
C ILE A 182 15.53 23.53 10.39
N PRO A 183 16.71 23.54 11.06
CA PRO A 183 17.61 24.69 11.05
C PRO A 183 18.17 25.07 9.68
N THR A 184 18.03 24.20 8.67
CA THR A 184 18.60 24.34 7.33
C THR A 184 17.61 24.84 6.28
N CYS A 185 16.32 25.02 6.61
CA CYS A 185 15.30 25.49 5.67
C CYS A 185 14.83 26.90 6.06
N PRO A 186 15.42 27.98 5.52
CA PRO A 186 15.11 29.36 5.92
C PRO A 186 13.71 29.85 5.55
N HIS A 187 12.85 29.01 4.98
CA HIS A 187 11.53 29.34 4.44
C HIS A 187 10.46 28.28 4.75
N LEU A 188 10.53 27.62 5.91
CA LEU A 188 9.39 26.84 6.38
C LEU A 188 8.23 27.79 6.72
N VAL A 189 7.07 27.53 6.11
CA VAL A 189 5.83 28.31 6.25
C VAL A 189 5.30 28.34 7.70
N PHE A 190 5.86 27.51 8.58
CA PHE A 190 5.38 27.34 9.95
C PHE A 190 6.42 27.54 11.05
N ASP A 191 7.57 28.17 10.77
CA ASP A 191 8.41 28.64 11.88
C ASP A 191 7.64 29.73 12.64
N SER A 192 7.32 29.43 13.90
CA SER A 192 6.86 30.44 14.84
C SER A 192 7.96 31.47 14.99
N VAL A 193 7.75 32.64 14.38
CA VAL A 193 8.56 33.84 14.56
C VAL A 193 8.76 34.02 16.06
N GLY A 194 9.99 33.85 16.54
CA GLY A 194 10.30 34.04 17.96
C GLY A 194 9.92 35.47 18.36
N ASP A 195 9.37 35.64 19.57
CA ASP A 195 9.00 36.95 20.10
C ASP A 195 10.18 37.93 19.99
N GLY A 196 10.13 38.82 18.99
CA GLY A 196 11.16 39.83 18.70
C GLY A 196 11.89 39.71 17.37
N GLU A 197 11.73 38.62 16.61
CA GLU A 197 12.15 38.59 15.21
C GLU A 197 11.06 39.23 14.36
N ALA A 198 11.37 40.32 13.63
CA ALA A 198 10.42 40.80 12.63
C ALA A 198 10.23 39.67 11.60
N GLN A 199 8.98 39.32 11.27
CA GLN A 199 8.65 38.55 10.06
C GLN A 199 9.57 39.09 8.97
N LYS A 200 10.51 38.27 8.44
CA LYS A 200 11.34 38.72 7.32
C LYS A 200 10.36 39.27 6.30
N GLN A 201 10.46 40.56 5.99
CA GLN A 201 9.56 41.22 5.05
C GLN A 201 9.71 40.47 3.74
N ILE A 202 8.78 39.55 3.48
CA ILE A 202 8.63 38.92 2.19
C ILE A 202 8.32 40.09 1.26
N ASP A 203 9.19 40.32 0.28
CA ASP A 203 9.08 41.47 -0.59
C ASP A 203 7.67 41.48 -1.22
N ASN A 204 6.99 42.63 -1.18
CA ASN A 204 5.60 42.71 -1.67
C ASN A 204 5.52 42.33 -3.16
N GLU A 205 6.61 42.56 -3.91
CA GLU A 205 6.76 42.12 -5.30
C GLU A 205 6.76 40.59 -5.46
N LEU A 206 7.35 39.86 -4.50
CA LEU A 206 7.35 38.39 -4.48
C LEU A 206 5.95 37.84 -4.17
N LEU A 207 5.24 38.47 -3.21
CA LEU A 207 3.88 38.09 -2.84
C LEU A 207 2.88 38.32 -3.98
N GLU A 208 3.02 39.42 -4.73
CA GLU A 208 2.18 39.71 -5.89
C GLU A 208 2.44 38.67 -7.02
N ARG A 209 3.70 38.36 -7.30
CA ARG A 209 4.07 37.30 -8.26
C ARG A 209 3.57 35.92 -7.85
N LEU A 210 3.68 35.57 -6.57
CA LEU A 210 3.15 34.32 -6.05
C LEU A 210 1.62 34.29 -6.14
N SER A 211 0.92 35.38 -5.83
CA SER A 211 -0.53 35.45 -5.98
C SER A 211 -0.97 35.19 -7.42
N ASP A 212 -0.28 35.80 -8.40
CA ASP A 212 -0.56 35.59 -9.82
C ASP A 212 -0.31 34.14 -10.26
N VAL A 213 0.78 33.54 -9.78
CA VAL A 213 1.18 32.15 -10.12
C VAL A 213 0.30 31.12 -9.42
N LEU A 214 -0.03 31.32 -8.14
CA LEU A 214 -0.91 30.43 -7.35
C LEU A 214 -2.37 30.52 -7.81
N GLY A 215 -2.76 31.61 -8.48
CA GLY A 215 -4.05 31.74 -9.16
C GLY A 215 -4.19 30.85 -10.39
N ASP A 216 -3.08 30.45 -11.02
CA ASP A 216 -3.07 29.57 -12.19
C ASP A 216 -2.84 28.11 -11.80
N SER A 217 -3.93 27.34 -11.73
CA SER A 217 -3.88 25.90 -11.48
C SER A 217 -3.03 25.12 -12.49
N ALA A 218 -2.76 25.67 -13.68
CA ALA A 218 -1.94 25.02 -14.70
C ALA A 218 -0.48 24.91 -14.28
N VAL A 219 0.03 25.86 -13.48
CA VAL A 219 1.41 25.85 -12.99
C VAL A 219 1.64 24.65 -12.06
N PHE A 220 0.73 24.42 -11.11
CA PHE A 220 0.81 23.26 -10.22
C PHE A 220 0.66 21.93 -10.96
N ALA A 221 -0.19 21.88 -11.99
CA ALA A 221 -0.30 20.71 -12.86
C ALA A 221 1.03 20.46 -13.59
N GLY A 222 1.64 21.50 -14.16
CA GLY A 222 2.94 21.39 -14.83
C GLY A 222 4.06 20.91 -13.90
N VAL A 223 4.12 21.40 -12.66
CA VAL A 223 5.11 20.92 -11.68
C VAL A 223 4.86 19.46 -11.29
N ARG A 224 3.60 19.06 -11.10
CA ARG A 224 3.25 17.65 -10.86
C ARG A 224 3.64 16.77 -12.04
N ASP A 225 3.38 17.21 -13.26
CA ASP A 225 3.75 16.48 -14.48
C ASP A 225 5.26 16.32 -14.60
N LEU A 226 6.05 17.36 -14.28
CA LEU A 226 7.51 17.26 -14.27
C LEU A 226 8.01 16.21 -13.27
N ARG A 227 7.44 16.18 -12.05
CA ARG A 227 7.72 15.16 -11.03
C ARG A 227 7.34 13.76 -11.50
N ASP A 228 6.15 13.59 -12.05
CA ASP A 228 5.64 12.27 -12.44
C ASP A 228 6.38 11.73 -13.66
N ASN A 229 6.78 12.61 -14.58
CA ASN A 229 7.70 12.29 -15.68
C ASN A 229 9.09 11.87 -15.17
N GLN A 230 9.64 12.55 -14.16
CA GLN A 230 10.91 12.15 -13.53
C GLN A 230 10.80 10.74 -12.94
N ARG A 231 9.74 10.47 -12.17
CA ARG A 231 9.50 9.15 -11.54
C ARG A 231 9.33 8.04 -12.56
N THR A 232 8.65 8.34 -13.67
CA THR A 232 8.43 7.39 -14.76
C THR A 232 9.77 7.01 -15.41
N ARG A 233 10.61 7.99 -15.72
CA ARG A 233 11.96 7.74 -16.27
C ARG A 233 12.86 6.96 -15.31
N ASP A 234 12.81 7.28 -14.02
CA ASP A 234 13.58 6.56 -13.00
C ASP A 234 13.12 5.09 -12.89
N ARG A 235 11.81 4.85 -12.97
CA ARG A 235 11.25 3.49 -13.01
C ARG A 235 11.70 2.71 -14.26
N GLU A 236 11.65 3.34 -15.43
CA GLU A 236 12.11 2.75 -16.69
C GLU A 236 13.61 2.42 -16.67
N MET A 237 14.42 3.28 -16.06
CA MET A 237 15.85 3.03 -15.85
C MET A 237 16.09 1.80 -14.97
N LEU A 238 15.32 1.63 -13.88
CA LEU A 238 15.41 0.44 -13.03
C LEU A 238 15.02 -0.85 -13.77
N TYR A 239 14.01 -0.82 -14.64
CA TYR A 239 13.66 -1.99 -15.46
C TYR A 239 14.76 -2.33 -16.46
N ARG A 240 15.34 -1.34 -17.14
CA ARG A 240 16.47 -1.56 -18.05
C ARG A 240 17.69 -2.14 -17.32
N TRP A 241 17.95 -1.69 -16.10
CA TRP A 241 18.99 -2.27 -15.24
C TRP A 241 18.68 -3.72 -14.87
N GLN A 242 17.44 -4.01 -14.49
CA GLN A 242 16.99 -5.37 -14.19
C GLN A 242 17.19 -6.31 -15.39
N ASP A 243 16.86 -5.86 -16.61
CA ASP A 243 17.03 -6.64 -17.82
C ASP A 243 18.51 -6.90 -18.12
N LEU A 244 19.37 -5.89 -17.95
CA LEU A 244 20.83 -6.04 -18.10
C LEU A 244 21.38 -7.11 -17.14
N VAL A 245 21.03 -7.04 -15.87
CA VAL A 245 21.46 -8.02 -14.85
C VAL A 245 20.91 -9.40 -15.16
N SER A 246 19.65 -9.49 -15.59
CA SER A 246 19.00 -10.76 -15.94
C SER A 246 19.70 -11.44 -17.14
N MET A 247 20.09 -10.65 -18.15
CA MET A 247 20.87 -11.12 -19.29
C MET A 247 22.24 -11.67 -18.84
N GLN A 248 22.96 -10.92 -18.00
CA GLN A 248 24.26 -11.35 -17.47
C GLN A 248 24.14 -12.63 -16.62
N MET A 249 23.11 -12.74 -15.77
CA MET A 249 22.87 -13.97 -15.00
C MET A 249 22.62 -15.17 -15.91
N LYS A 250 21.85 -14.99 -16.99
CA LYS A 250 21.61 -16.03 -17.99
C LYS A 250 22.91 -16.46 -18.66
N GLU A 251 23.69 -15.52 -19.21
CA GLU A 251 24.99 -15.80 -19.84
C GLU A 251 25.95 -16.52 -18.86
N GLY A 252 26.02 -16.07 -17.61
CA GLY A 252 26.85 -16.70 -16.58
C GLY A 252 26.42 -18.13 -16.24
N SER A 253 25.11 -18.39 -16.20
CA SER A 253 24.57 -19.74 -15.98
C SER A 253 24.88 -20.69 -17.14
N GLU A 254 24.80 -20.20 -18.38
CA GLU A 254 25.15 -20.96 -19.57
C GLU A 254 26.65 -21.27 -19.61
N LEU A 255 27.50 -20.30 -19.24
CA LEU A 255 28.94 -20.50 -19.13
C LEU A 255 29.28 -21.59 -18.08
N PHE A 256 28.65 -21.53 -16.91
CA PHE A 256 28.83 -22.54 -15.88
C PHE A 256 28.38 -23.93 -16.35
N ALA A 257 27.23 -24.04 -17.01
CA ALA A 257 26.74 -25.31 -17.54
C ALA A 257 27.71 -25.92 -18.57
N ARG A 258 28.33 -25.09 -19.43
CA ARG A 258 29.37 -25.53 -20.37
C ARG A 258 30.61 -26.04 -19.65
N HIS A 259 31.08 -25.34 -18.61
CA HIS A 259 32.23 -25.77 -17.81
C HIS A 259 32.00 -27.13 -17.16
N VAL A 260 30.83 -27.32 -16.53
CA VAL A 260 30.47 -28.60 -15.90
C VAL A 260 30.40 -29.73 -16.94
N ALA A 261 29.80 -29.47 -18.10
CA ALA A 261 29.72 -30.48 -19.17
C ALA A 261 31.11 -30.89 -19.69
N LEU A 262 32.03 -29.95 -19.87
CA LEU A 262 33.40 -30.22 -20.30
C LEU A 262 34.19 -31.00 -19.23
N GLU A 263 34.03 -30.66 -17.94
CA GLU A 263 34.66 -31.42 -16.85
C GLU A 263 34.16 -32.88 -16.80
N MET A 264 32.86 -33.11 -17.08
CA MET A 264 32.30 -34.46 -17.13
C MET A 264 32.81 -35.27 -18.34
N GLN A 265 33.08 -34.63 -19.48
CA GLN A 265 33.57 -35.31 -20.69
C GLN A 265 35.03 -35.75 -20.59
N HIS A 266 35.91 -34.93 -19.98
CA HIS A 266 37.34 -35.24 -19.91
C HIS A 266 37.70 -36.36 -18.93
N GLY A 267 36.78 -36.74 -18.03
CA GLY A 267 36.95 -37.86 -17.10
C GLY A 267 38.10 -37.68 -16.10
N PHE A 268 38.08 -38.44 -14.99
CA PHE A 268 39.12 -38.41 -13.96
C PHE A 268 40.46 -39.06 -14.39
N SER A 269 40.60 -39.47 -15.66
CA SER A 269 41.70 -40.30 -16.15
C SER A 269 42.99 -39.55 -16.49
N ASP A 270 42.94 -38.24 -16.77
CA ASP A 270 44.14 -37.41 -16.99
C ASP A 270 44.16 -36.16 -16.08
N PRO A 271 44.94 -36.19 -14.98
CA PRO A 271 45.07 -35.05 -14.07
C PRO A 271 45.65 -33.80 -14.73
N ARG A 272 46.51 -33.93 -15.76
CA ARG A 272 47.13 -32.77 -16.43
C ARG A 272 46.16 -32.07 -17.37
N GLY A 273 45.40 -32.83 -18.16
CA GLY A 273 44.31 -32.31 -18.99
C GLY A 273 43.24 -31.58 -18.17
N LEU A 274 42.86 -32.14 -17.01
CA LEU A 274 41.88 -31.50 -16.13
C LEU A 274 42.37 -30.16 -15.56
N ILE A 275 43.67 -30.05 -15.22
CA ILE A 275 44.27 -28.78 -14.76
C ILE A 275 44.24 -27.72 -15.87
N ALA A 276 44.56 -28.10 -17.11
CA ALA A 276 44.52 -27.21 -18.26
C ALA A 276 43.09 -26.68 -18.52
N VAL A 277 42.09 -27.57 -18.51
CA VAL A 277 40.67 -27.21 -18.67
C VAL A 277 40.20 -26.28 -17.56
N LYS A 278 40.54 -26.56 -16.29
CA LYS A 278 40.18 -25.69 -15.17
C LYS A 278 40.85 -24.32 -15.22
N THR A 279 42.06 -24.24 -15.76
CA THR A 279 42.77 -22.98 -15.98
C THR A 279 42.04 -22.14 -17.04
N GLN A 280 41.63 -22.77 -18.14
CA GLN A 280 40.80 -22.14 -19.18
C GLN A 280 39.44 -21.67 -18.63
N HIS A 281 38.76 -22.48 -17.81
CA HIS A 281 37.50 -22.10 -17.16
C HIS A 281 37.67 -20.87 -16.26
N LEU A 282 38.81 -20.76 -15.59
CA LEU A 282 39.13 -19.61 -14.73
C LEU A 282 39.34 -18.34 -15.56
N GLU A 283 40.07 -18.42 -16.68
CA GLU A 283 40.23 -17.30 -17.61
C GLU A 283 38.90 -16.83 -18.20
N GLN A 284 38.07 -17.76 -18.68
CA GLN A 284 36.74 -17.44 -19.21
C GLN A 284 35.83 -16.77 -18.18
N ARG A 285 35.89 -17.19 -16.90
CA ARG A 285 35.15 -16.54 -15.81
C ARG A 285 35.67 -15.12 -15.53
N ARG A 286 36.98 -14.90 -15.59
CA ARG A 286 37.57 -13.56 -15.42
C ARG A 286 37.17 -12.63 -16.56
N GLU A 287 37.24 -13.10 -17.80
CA GLU A 287 36.81 -12.34 -18.97
C GLU A 287 35.33 -11.99 -18.88
N PHE A 288 34.48 -12.97 -18.56
CA PHE A 288 33.05 -12.75 -18.36
C PHE A 288 32.76 -11.71 -17.27
N SER A 289 33.42 -11.81 -16.11
CA SER A 289 33.27 -10.86 -15.01
C SER A 289 33.69 -9.45 -15.41
N SER A 290 34.82 -9.32 -16.11
CA SER A 290 35.31 -8.04 -16.62
C SER A 290 34.31 -7.41 -17.60
N ARG A 291 33.78 -8.21 -18.53
CA ARG A 291 32.79 -7.78 -19.53
C ARG A 291 31.49 -7.32 -18.87
N CYS A 292 31.02 -8.03 -17.85
CA CYS A 292 29.84 -7.63 -17.08
C CYS A 292 30.06 -6.30 -16.37
N GLN A 293 31.21 -6.14 -15.70
CA GLN A 293 31.56 -4.91 -14.99
C GLN A 293 31.64 -3.71 -15.94
N MET A 294 32.30 -3.87 -17.09
CA MET A 294 32.39 -2.82 -18.12
C MET A 294 31.02 -2.42 -18.64
N SER A 295 30.14 -3.38 -18.93
CA SER A 295 28.78 -3.10 -19.40
C SER A 295 27.92 -2.40 -18.34
N GLN A 296 28.04 -2.82 -17.07
CA GLN A 296 27.37 -2.15 -15.94
C GLN A 296 27.86 -0.72 -15.76
N GLN A 297 29.17 -0.50 -15.84
CA GLN A 297 29.79 0.81 -15.73
C GLN A 297 29.31 1.74 -16.85
N GLN A 298 29.29 1.27 -18.09
CA GLN A 298 28.76 2.02 -19.23
C GLN A 298 27.29 2.40 -19.05
N PHE A 299 26.46 1.49 -18.53
CA PHE A 299 25.06 1.79 -18.24
C PHE A 299 24.93 2.91 -17.20
N ILE A 300 25.73 2.87 -16.13
CA ILE A 300 25.73 3.89 -15.08
C ILE A 300 26.13 5.25 -15.65
N GLU A 301 27.18 5.31 -16.46
CA GLU A 301 27.68 6.54 -17.07
C GLU A 301 26.64 7.18 -18.00
N ILE A 302 26.02 6.38 -18.88
CA ILE A 302 24.96 6.85 -19.79
C ILE A 302 23.76 7.36 -18.99
N CYS A 303 23.29 6.60 -18.00
CA CYS A 303 22.15 7.00 -17.19
C CYS A 303 22.43 8.25 -16.34
N ALA A 304 23.65 8.39 -15.82
CA ALA A 304 24.07 9.57 -15.07
C ALA A 304 24.05 10.82 -15.96
N MET A 305 24.57 10.72 -17.19
CA MET A 305 24.53 11.80 -18.17
C MET A 305 23.10 12.17 -18.55
N ASP A 306 22.26 11.18 -18.88
CA ASP A 306 20.85 11.40 -19.23
C ASP A 306 20.08 12.06 -18.08
N ARG A 307 20.32 11.63 -16.84
CA ARG A 307 19.71 12.22 -15.64
C ARG A 307 20.16 13.67 -15.47
N ALA A 308 21.44 13.98 -15.64
CA ALA A 308 21.93 15.36 -15.56
C ALA A 308 21.29 16.27 -16.63
N ASN A 309 21.11 15.77 -17.85
CA ASN A 309 20.44 16.50 -18.92
C ASN A 309 18.94 16.71 -18.63
N ALA A 310 18.27 15.70 -18.08
CA ALA A 310 16.87 15.78 -17.69
C ALA A 310 16.64 16.81 -16.56
N LEU A 311 17.51 16.86 -15.55
CA LEU A 311 17.42 17.84 -14.46
C LEU A 311 17.61 19.27 -14.97
N LYS A 312 18.54 19.49 -15.91
CA LYS A 312 18.70 20.79 -16.59
C LYS A 312 17.44 21.19 -17.35
N ALA A 313 16.84 20.26 -18.10
CA ALA A 313 15.59 20.52 -18.82
C ALA A 313 14.42 20.82 -17.88
N GLN A 314 14.36 20.17 -16.71
CA GLN A 314 13.39 20.47 -15.67
C GLN A 314 13.58 21.88 -15.12
N GLN A 315 14.82 22.27 -14.80
CA GLN A 315 15.13 23.61 -14.31
C GLN A 315 14.68 24.69 -15.32
N ILE A 316 14.99 24.51 -16.60
CA ILE A 316 14.53 25.41 -17.68
C ILE A 316 12.99 25.46 -17.76
N SER A 317 12.32 24.31 -17.58
CA SER A 317 10.85 24.26 -17.60
C SER A 317 10.24 25.02 -16.42
N LEU A 318 10.86 24.95 -15.24
CA LEU A 318 10.43 25.71 -14.05
C LEU A 318 10.64 27.22 -14.23
N GLU A 319 11.77 27.61 -14.81
CA GLU A 319 12.06 29.01 -15.14
C GLU A 319 11.03 29.57 -16.13
N ASN A 320 10.64 28.79 -17.15
CA ASN A 320 9.59 29.17 -18.10
C ASN A 320 8.21 29.33 -17.45
N MET A 321 7.93 28.60 -16.38
CA MET A 321 6.68 28.74 -15.60
C MET A 321 6.69 29.96 -14.66
N LYS A 322 7.81 30.71 -14.58
CA LYS A 322 7.98 31.91 -13.74
C LYS A 322 7.66 31.68 -12.26
N ILE A 323 7.88 30.48 -11.75
CA ILE A 323 7.67 30.15 -10.34
C ILE A 323 8.82 30.77 -9.53
N PRO A 324 8.55 31.65 -8.55
CA PRO A 324 9.61 32.28 -7.77
C PRO A 324 10.39 31.25 -6.94
N GLU A 325 11.72 31.35 -6.99
CA GLU A 325 12.69 30.66 -6.10
C GLU A 325 12.69 29.11 -6.10
N MET A 326 11.98 28.45 -7.02
CA MET A 326 12.01 26.98 -7.09
C MET A 326 13.22 26.49 -7.89
N THR A 327 14.08 25.71 -7.24
CA THR A 327 15.30 25.15 -7.85
C THR A 327 15.28 23.63 -7.83
N VAL A 328 15.79 23.01 -8.91
CA VAL A 328 15.99 21.56 -8.96
C VAL A 328 17.23 21.21 -8.15
N THR A 329 17.02 20.68 -6.94
CA THR A 329 18.12 20.29 -6.05
C THR A 329 18.81 19.01 -6.53
N THR A 330 20.14 19.03 -6.58
CA THR A 330 21.00 17.87 -6.86
C THR A 330 21.65 17.29 -5.61
N GLU A 331 21.47 17.95 -4.46
CA GLU A 331 22.08 17.59 -3.19
C GLU A 331 21.44 16.33 -2.59
N SER A 332 22.28 15.34 -2.26
CA SER A 332 21.81 14.06 -1.74
C SER A 332 21.11 14.17 -0.39
N GLU A 333 21.49 15.13 0.46
CA GLU A 333 20.92 15.31 1.79
C GLU A 333 19.49 15.86 1.73
N ALA A 334 19.22 16.78 0.79
CA ALA A 334 17.88 17.33 0.56
C ALA A 334 16.92 16.27 -0.01
N ILE A 335 17.44 15.36 -0.85
CA ILE A 335 16.64 14.26 -1.44
C ILE A 335 16.28 13.22 -0.37
N SER A 336 17.18 12.89 0.56
CA SER A 336 16.88 11.93 1.63
C SER A 336 15.84 12.43 2.63
N LEU A 337 15.75 13.76 2.81
CA LEU A 337 14.75 14.39 3.67
C LEU A 337 13.32 14.35 3.11
N GLN A 338 13.14 14.15 1.79
CA GLN A 338 11.81 14.05 1.15
C GLN A 338 11.14 12.67 1.31
N VAL A 339 11.81 11.72 1.97
CA VAL A 339 11.34 10.33 2.12
C VAL A 339 10.61 10.10 3.46
N HIS A 340 10.54 11.13 4.31
CA HIS A 340 9.71 11.16 5.53
C HIS A 340 8.55 12.14 5.36
#